data_AF-A0A0G4QI79-F1
#
_entry.id   AF-A0A0G4QI79-F1
#
_cell.length_a   1.000
_cell.length_b   1.000
_cell.length_c   1.000
_cell.angle_alpha   90.00
_cell.angle_beta   90.00
_cell.angle_gamma   90.00
#
_symmetry.space_group_name_H-M   'P 1'
#
loop_
_entity.id
_entity.type
_entity.pdbx_description
1 polymer ?
#
loop_
_entity_poly.entity_id
_entity_poly.type
_entity_poly.pdbx_seq_one_letter_code
_entity_poly.pdbx_strand_id
1 'polypeptide(L)' 'MIIDPYGRIVKESKAINDDMVIADLDLTLLENSTGRRWLTGRRPELYSILTTKFGNEQDPISVRFGKA' A
#
# COMPACT_ATOMS: atom_id res chain seq x y z
N MET A 1 -12.14 -4.34 3.26
CA MET A 1 -11.15 -5.33 3.76
C MET A 1 -10.26 -4.64 4.78
N ILE A 2 -10.13 -5.22 5.97
CA ILE A 2 -9.20 -4.81 7.02
C ILE A 2 -8.05 -5.81 7.00
N ILE A 3 -6.81 -5.32 6.94
CA ILE A 3 -5.59 -6.14 6.92
C ILE A 3 -4.69 -5.82 8.11
N ASP A 4 -3.88 -6.80 8.52
CA ASP A 4 -2.90 -6.63 9.59
C ASP A 4 -1.50 -6.24 9.05
N PRO A 5 -0.51 -5.95 9.93
CA PRO A 5 0.85 -5.58 9.52
C PRO A 5 1.64 -6.65 8.74
N TYR A 6 1.12 -7.88 8.65
CA TYR A 6 1.70 -8.97 7.87
C TYR A 6 0.94 -9.20 6.54
N GLY A 7 -0.04 -8.35 6.24
CA GLY A 7 -0.84 -8.42 5.02
C GLY A 7 -1.96 -9.47 5.07
N ARG A 8 -2.26 -10.05 6.24
CA ARG A 8 -3.37 -10.99 6.39
C ARG A 8 -4.69 -10.23 6.37
N ILE A 9 -5.70 -10.80 5.71
CA ILE A 9 -7.07 -10.28 5.76
C ILE A 9 -7.66 -10.63 7.12
N VAL A 10 -7.89 -9.63 7.95
CA VAL A 10 -8.53 -9.76 9.27
C VAL A 10 -10.03 -9.91 9.10
N LYS A 11 -10.63 -9.09 8.23
CA LYS A 11 -12.05 -9.18 7.86
C LYS A 11 -12.30 -8.47 6.55
N GLU A 12 -13.20 -9.00 5.73
CA GLU A 12 -13.65 -8.38 4.49
C GLU A 12 -15.16 -8.50 4.35
N SER A 13 -15.76 -7.58 3.61
CA SER A 13 -17.14 -7.74 3.18
C SER A 13 -17.18 -8.67 1.98
N LYS A 14 -18.24 -9.47 1.90
CA LYS A 14 -18.60 -10.26 0.72
C LYS A 14 -19.97 -9.86 0.17
N ALA A 15 -20.56 -8.80 0.70
CA ALA A 15 -21.87 -8.34 0.27
C ALA A 15 -21.76 -7.68 -1.11
N ILE A 16 -22.81 -7.86 -1.91
CA ILE A 16 -22.98 -7.13 -3.18
C ILE A 16 -23.46 -5.69 -2.90
N ASN A 17 -24.20 -5.51 -1.80
CA ASN A 17 -24.76 -4.23 -1.34
C ASN A 17 -24.07 -3.78 -0.03
N ASP A 18 -24.62 -2.77 0.64
CA ASP A 18 -24.05 -2.16 1.84
C ASP A 18 -23.75 -3.17 2.97
N ASP A 19 -22.58 -3.03 3.58
CA ASP A 19 -22.11 -3.86 4.69
C ASP A 19 -21.11 -3.09 5.56
N MET A 20 -21.05 -3.42 6.85
CA MET A 20 -20.17 -2.79 7.83
C MET A 20 -19.16 -3.80 8.37
N VAL A 21 -17.89 -3.57 8.08
CA VAL A 21 -16.79 -4.44 8.51
C VAL A 21 -16.11 -3.86 9.75
N ILE A 22 -16.21 -4.58 10.87
CA ILE A 22 -15.55 -4.23 12.15
C ILE A 22 -14.62 -5.38 12.55
N ALA A 23 -13.41 -5.06 12.99
CA ALA A 23 -12.43 -6.02 13.50
C ALA A 23 -11.64 -5.43 14.67
N ASP A 24 -11.29 -6.29 15.63
CA ASP A 24 -10.32 -5.98 16.68
C ASP A 24 -8.90 -6.17 16.15
N LEU A 25 -8.02 -5.22 16.47
CA LEU A 25 -6.63 -5.24 16.03
C LEU A 25 -5.69 -5.49 17.20
N ASP A 26 -4.84 -6.50 17.07
CA ASP A 26 -3.75 -6.76 17.99
C ASP A 26 -2.54 -5.89 17.64
N LEU A 27 -2.33 -4.83 18.43
CA LEU A 27 -1.24 -3.88 18.23
C LEU A 27 0.13 -4.45 18.60
N THR A 28 0.19 -5.54 19.38
CA THR A 28 1.47 -6.17 19.74
C THR A 28 2.21 -6.73 18.52
N LEU A 29 1.48 -7.03 17.44
CA LEU A 29 2.03 -7.47 16.16
C LEU A 29 2.93 -6.42 15.48
N LEU A 30 2.78 -5.13 15.81
CA LEU A 30 3.58 -4.06 15.21
C LEU A 30 5.06 -4.15 15.59
N GLU A 31 5.38 -4.52 16.83
CA GLU A 31 6.74 -4.53 17.37
C GLU A 31 7.67 -5.40 16.54
N ASN A 32 7.18 -6.58 16.15
CA ASN A 32 7.93 -7.57 15.37
C ASN A 32 7.64 -7.53 13.86
N SER A 33 6.79 -6.60 13.42
CA SER A 33 6.39 -6.50 12.02
C SER A 33 7.60 -6.31 11.10
N THR A 34 7.60 -7.04 9.99
CA THR A 34 8.64 -6.96 8.96
C THR A 34 8.78 -5.53 8.45
N GLY A 35 7.66 -4.81 8.27
CA GLY A 35 7.64 -3.40 7.88
C GLY A 35 8.52 -2.52 8.77
N ARG A 36 8.38 -2.61 10.11
CA ARG A 36 9.22 -1.85 11.04
C ARG A 36 10.69 -2.29 10.98
N ARG A 37 10.95 -3.60 10.87
CA ARG A 37 12.32 -4.11 10.72
C ARG A 37 12.99 -3.58 9.45
N TRP A 38 12.26 -3.47 8.35
CA TRP A 38 12.81 -2.98 7.10
C TRP A 38 13.03 -1.47 7.08
N LEU A 39 12.32 -0.69 7.90
CA LEU A 39 12.56 0.76 8.02
C LEU A 39 14.01 1.07 8.39
N THR A 40 14.62 0.28 9.29
CA THR A 40 16.01 0.50 9.73
C THR A 40 17.05 0.07 8.69
N GLY A 41 16.69 -0.86 7.79
CA GLY A 41 17.56 -1.34 6.71
C GLY A 41 17.46 -0.55 5.41
N ARG A 42 16.68 0.55 5.37
CA ARG A 42 16.51 1.36 4.16
C ARG A 42 17.82 2.04 3.75
N ARG A 43 17.97 2.27 2.45
CA ARG A 43 19.05 3.05 1.83
C ARG A 43 18.47 4.26 1.11
N PRO A 44 18.09 5.33 1.83
CA PRO A 44 17.39 6.49 1.26
C PRO A 44 18.13 7.15 0.09
N GLU A 45 19.45 7.12 0.10
CA GLU A 45 20.33 7.64 -0.95
C GLU A 45 20.10 6.98 -2.32
N LEU A 46 19.60 5.74 -2.35
CA LEU A 46 19.28 5.03 -3.59
C LEU A 46 17.88 5.37 -4.14
N TYR A 47 17.06 6.11 -3.39
CA TYR A 47 15.66 6.33 -3.73
C TYR A 47 15.39 7.69 -4.38
N SER A 48 16.43 8.51 -4.61
CA SER A 48 16.28 9.83 -5.25
C SER A 48 15.52 9.76 -6.58
N ILE A 49 15.69 8.66 -7.32
CA ILE A 49 15.03 8.43 -8.61
C ILE A 49 13.50 8.32 -8.48
N LEU A 50 12.99 7.83 -7.34
CA LEU A 50 11.56 7.67 -7.08
C LEU A 50 10.86 9.02 -6.86
N THR A 51 11.61 10.05 -6.49
CA THR A 51 11.08 11.39 -6.22
C THR A 51 11.50 12.41 -7.28
N THR A 52 12.26 11.98 -8.28
CA THR A 52 12.69 12.82 -9.40
C THR A 52 11.61 12.86 -10.46
N LYS A 53 11.16 14.06 -10.83
CA LYS A 53 10.36 14.26 -12.04
C LYS A 53 11.29 14.26 -13.25
N PHE A 54 10.97 13.48 -14.25
CA PHE A 54 11.74 13.33 -15.49
C PHE A 54 11.24 14.23 -16.61
N GLY A 55 10.02 14.76 -16.50
CA GLY A 55 9.41 15.66 -17.49
C GLY A 55 8.84 14.95 -18.72
N ASN A 56 8.95 13.62 -18.80
CA ASN A 56 8.37 12.78 -19.84
C ASN A 56 7.19 11.95 -19.33
N GLU A 57 6.73 12.19 -18.11
CA GLU A 57 5.53 11.55 -17.56
C GLU A 57 4.30 11.90 -18.41
N GLN A 58 3.42 10.91 -18.59
CA GLN A 58 2.13 11.08 -19.25
C GLN A 58 1.03 10.68 -18.28
N ASP A 59 -0.17 11.23 -18.45
CA ASP A 59 -1.29 10.81 -17.62
C ASP A 59 -1.64 9.32 -17.88
N PRO A 60 -2.09 8.58 -16.86
CA PRO A 60 -2.30 7.14 -16.98
C PRO A 60 -3.29 6.73 -18.07
N ILE A 61 -4.27 7.60 -18.38
CA ILE A 61 -5.30 7.33 -19.38
C ILE A 61 -4.67 7.40 -20.77
N SER A 62 -3.94 8.47 -21.09
CA SER A 62 -3.24 8.63 -22.37
C SER A 62 -2.21 7.53 -22.62
N VAL A 63 -1.48 7.10 -21.58
CA VAL A 63 -0.54 5.96 -21.69
C VAL A 63 -1.27 4.67 -22.06
N ARG A 64 -2.45 4.43 -21.47
CA ARG A 64 -3.18 3.17 -21.62
C ARG A 64 -4.03 3.11 -22.88
N PHE A 65 -4.62 4.22 -23.30
CA PHE A 65 -5.59 4.25 -24.39
C PHE A 65 -5.11 5.02 -25.63
N GLY A 66 -3.94 5.64 -25.59
CA GLY A 66 -3.46 6.53 -26.64
C GLY A 66 -4.12 7.91 -26.60
N LYS A 67 -3.66 8.83 -27.45
CA LYS A 67 -4.34 10.11 -27.67
C LYS A 67 -5.57 9.87 -28.54
N ALA A 68 -6.72 10.39 -28.10
CA ALA A 68 -7.88 10.57 -28.97
C ALA A 68 -7.57 11.58 -30.08
#